data_AF-A0A248TFV1-F1
#
_entry.id   AF-A0A248TFV1-F1
#
_cell.length_a   1.000
_cell.length_b   1.000
_cell.length_c   1.000
_cell.angle_alpha   90.00
_cell.angle_beta   90.00
_cell.angle_gamma   90.00
#
_symmetry.space_group_name_H-M   'P 1'
#
loop_
_entity.id
_entity.type
_entity.pdbx_description
1 polymer ?
#
loop_
_entity_poly.entity_id
_entity_poly.type
_entity_poly.pdbx_seq_one_letter_code
_entity_poly.pdbx_strand_id
1 'polypeptide(L)'
;MGARPQEQHLIVYGKKEITIRFGLNIYGIFVILGFILSIFISPISLNEQLQFVYHTEHLLKEEKVIQLIIFLVMGAVIYFPATNIFYHQLSKREENSEIDSASA
;
A
#
# COMPACT_ATOMS: atom_id res chain seq x y z
N MET A 1 -24.91 1.29 -52.84
CA MET A 1 -24.57 0.45 -51.67
C MET A 1 -23.17 0.82 -51.22
N GLY A 2 -23.05 1.82 -50.35
CA GLY A 2 -21.76 2.24 -49.80
C GLY A 2 -21.51 1.48 -48.51
N ALA A 3 -20.52 0.59 -48.51
CA ALA A 3 -20.03 -0.04 -47.29
C ALA A 3 -19.34 1.03 -46.44
N ARG A 4 -19.87 1.28 -45.23
CA ARG A 4 -19.22 2.14 -44.23
C ARG A 4 -18.18 1.33 -43.45
N PRO A 5 -16.96 1.82 -43.26
CA PRO A 5 -15.94 1.09 -42.54
C PRO A 5 -16.06 1.32 -41.02
N GLN A 6 -16.04 0.19 -40.29
CA GLN A 6 -15.32 -0.03 -39.03
C GLN A 6 -15.36 1.10 -37.99
N GLU A 7 -16.39 1.11 -37.14
CA GLU A 7 -16.22 1.65 -35.79
C GLU A 7 -15.48 0.59 -34.97
N GLN A 8 -14.16 0.73 -34.92
CA GLN A 8 -13.33 0.06 -33.94
C GLN A 8 -13.83 0.49 -32.56
N HIS A 9 -14.62 -0.38 -31.95
CA HIS A 9 -15.02 -0.31 -30.54
C HIS A 9 -13.83 -0.64 -29.64
N LEU A 10 -12.71 0.07 -29.86
CA LEU A 10 -11.55 0.10 -29.00
C LEU A 10 -11.90 1.09 -27.89
N ILE A 11 -12.73 0.61 -26.94
CA ILE A 11 -12.90 1.25 -25.65
C ILE A 11 -11.55 1.16 -24.93
N VAL A 12 -10.67 2.09 -25.26
CA VAL A 12 -9.52 2.48 -24.44
C VAL A 12 -10.09 3.38 -23.33
N TYR A 13 -10.92 2.81 -22.47
CA TYR A 13 -11.30 3.42 -21.17
C TYR A 13 -10.81 2.49 -20.06
N GLY A 14 -9.55 2.10 -20.16
CA GLY A 14 -8.79 1.48 -19.10
C GLY A 14 -7.80 2.48 -18.49
N LYS A 15 -8.11 3.79 -18.47
CA LYS A 15 -7.33 4.74 -17.68
C LYS A 15 -7.73 4.49 -16.23
N LYS A 16 -7.15 3.44 -15.64
CA LYS A 16 -7.33 3.06 -14.24
C LYS A 16 -6.72 4.19 -13.43
N GLU A 17 -7.51 5.23 -13.15
CA GLU A 17 -7.13 6.25 -12.19
C GLU A 17 -6.74 5.52 -10.93
N ILE A 18 -5.47 5.62 -10.58
CA ILE A 18 -4.96 5.08 -9.33
C ILE A 18 -5.67 5.90 -8.26
N THR A 19 -6.78 5.38 -7.75
CA THR A 19 -7.49 6.01 -6.64
C THR A 19 -6.48 6.15 -5.51
N ILE A 20 -6.49 7.27 -4.81
CA ILE A 20 -5.54 7.53 -3.72
C ILE A 20 -5.63 6.40 -2.66
N ARG A 21 -6.81 5.77 -2.49
CA ARG A 21 -7.01 4.51 -1.73
C ARG A 21 -6.11 3.35 -2.18
N PHE A 22 -5.97 3.13 -3.49
CA PHE A 22 -5.10 2.09 -4.06
C PHE A 22 -3.62 2.43 -3.80
N GLY A 23 -3.25 3.71 -3.93
CA GLY A 23 -1.91 4.19 -3.59
C GLY A 23 -1.55 3.96 -2.12
N LEU A 24 -2.45 4.31 -1.18
CA LEU A 24 -2.23 4.07 0.25
C LEU A 24 -2.08 2.58 0.57
N ASN A 25 -2.93 1.72 0.00
CA ASN A 25 -2.83 0.28 0.23
C ASN A 25 -1.51 -0.30 -0.27
N ILE A 26 -1.04 0.13 -1.45
CA ILE A 26 0.28 -0.26 -1.98
C ILE A 26 1.39 0.20 -1.03
N TYR A 27 1.34 1.46 -0.59
CA TYR A 27 2.34 2.00 0.33
C TYR A 27 2.39 1.21 1.65
N GLY A 28 1.22 0.89 2.22
CA GLY A 28 1.13 0.05 3.41
C GLY A 28 1.76 -1.33 3.22
N ILE A 29 1.55 -1.97 2.07
CA ILE A 29 2.18 -3.26 1.72
C ILE A 29 3.71 -3.11 1.61
N PHE A 30 4.20 -2.06 0.94
CA PHE A 30 5.64 -1.81 0.83
C PHE A 30 6.32 -1.58 2.18
N VAL A 31 5.66 -0.87 3.10
CA VAL A 31 6.16 -0.68 4.47
C VAL A 31 6.28 -2.02 5.19
N ILE A 32 5.24 -2.86 5.13
CA ILE A 32 5.27 -4.20 5.76
C ILE A 32 6.38 -5.06 5.15
N LEU A 33 6.50 -5.10 3.82
CA LEU A 33 7.56 -5.84 3.13
C LEU A 33 8.95 -5.33 3.47
N GLY A 34 9.14 -4.01 3.52
CA GLY A 34 10.41 -3.39 3.91
C GLY A 34 10.81 -3.73 5.34
N PHE A 35 9.84 -3.79 6.26
CA PHE A 35 10.07 -4.25 7.63
C PHE A 35 10.45 -5.73 7.70
N ILE A 36 9.76 -6.59 6.94
CA ILE A 36 10.11 -8.02 6.86
C ILE A 36 11.54 -8.18 6.32
N LEU A 37 11.88 -7.47 5.24
CA LEU A 37 13.22 -7.46 4.66
C LEU A 37 14.26 -6.95 5.67
N SER A 38 13.93 -5.94 6.47
CA SER A 38 14.82 -5.43 7.52
C SER A 38 15.17 -6.50 8.55
N ILE A 39 14.25 -7.40 8.90
CA ILE A 39 14.54 -8.53 9.81
C ILE A 39 15.59 -9.47 9.20
N PHE A 40 15.52 -9.73 7.89
CA PHE A 40 16.45 -10.62 7.19
C PHE A 40 17.80 -9.95 6.87
N ILE A 41 17.81 -8.64 6.64
CA ILE A 41 19.02 -7.87 6.30
C ILE A 41 19.77 -7.44 7.57
N SER A 42 19.09 -7.24 8.70
CA SER A 42 19.71 -6.84 9.98
C SER A 42 20.85 -7.74 10.49
N PRO A 43 20.85 -9.07 10.34
CA PRO A 43 21.99 -9.91 10.76
C PRO A 43 23.17 -9.87 9.77
N ILE A 44 23.00 -9.22 8.61
CA ILE A 44 24.00 -9.12 7.56
C ILE A 44 24.77 -7.81 7.76
N SER A 45 25.91 -7.89 8.46
CA SER A 45 26.84 -6.76 8.62
C SER A 45 27.98 -6.89 7.62
N LEU A 46 28.35 -5.76 7.00
CA LEU A 46 29.56 -5.64 6.19
C LEU A 46 30.70 -5.22 7.11
N ASN A 47 31.70 -6.09 7.27
CA ASN A 47 32.99 -5.74 7.86
C ASN A 47 33.70 -4.68 7.00
N GLU A 48 34.61 -3.90 7.57
CA GLU A 48 35.56 -3.01 6.87
C GLU A 48 36.24 -3.66 5.64
N GLN A 49 36.34 -4.99 5.61
CA GLN A 49 36.86 -5.77 4.48
C GLN A 49 35.80 -6.18 3.43
N LEU A 50 34.59 -5.61 3.44
CA LEU A 50 33.44 -5.98 2.59
C LEU A 50 33.01 -7.46 2.68
N GLN A 51 33.41 -8.15 3.75
CA GLN A 51 32.98 -9.52 4.00
C GLN A 51 31.63 -9.49 4.73
N PHE A 52 30.70 -10.31 4.24
CA PHE A 52 29.44 -10.56 4.93
C PHE A 52 29.72 -11.43 6.15
N VAL A 53 29.76 -10.80 7.33
CA VAL A 53 29.95 -11.52 8.59
C VAL A 53 28.57 -11.73 9.21
N TYR A 54 28.18 -12.99 9.36
CA TYR A 54 26.93 -13.38 9.99
C TYR A 54 27.13 -13.30 11.51
N HIS A 55 26.76 -12.18 12.12
CA HIS A 55 26.87 -12.00 13.56
C HIS A 55 25.66 -12.62 14.26
N THR A 56 25.83 -13.83 14.78
CA THR A 56 24.82 -14.57 15.55
C THR A 56 24.36 -13.78 16.79
N GLU A 57 25.19 -12.87 17.29
CA GLU A 57 24.93 -11.95 18.39
C GLU A 57 24.04 -10.74 18.03
N HIS A 58 23.87 -10.45 16.74
CA HIS A 58 22.96 -9.44 16.19
C HIS A 58 21.65 -10.03 15.65
N LEU A 59 21.45 -11.34 15.77
CA LEU A 59 20.11 -11.91 15.60
C LEU A 59 19.21 -11.21 16.63
N LEU A 60 18.20 -10.48 16.15
CA LEU A 60 17.16 -9.99 17.03
C LEU A 60 16.67 -11.19 17.84
N LYS A 61 16.77 -11.11 19.18
CA LYS A 61 16.17 -12.11 20.07
C LYS A 61 14.78 -12.44 19.54
N GLU A 62 14.44 -13.72 19.48
CA GLU A 62 13.16 -14.19 18.92
C GLU A 62 11.97 -13.40 19.51
N GLU A 63 12.03 -13.04 20.79
CA GLU A 63 11.07 -12.18 21.47
C GLU A 63 10.87 -10.80 20.80
N LYS A 64 11.96 -10.16 20.34
CA LYS A 64 11.92 -8.86 19.66
C LYS A 64 11.35 -8.98 18.25
N VAL A 65 11.65 -10.08 17.55
CA VAL A 65 11.05 -10.37 16.24
C VAL A 65 9.54 -10.58 16.38
N ILE A 66 9.11 -11.35 17.37
CA ILE A 66 7.69 -11.58 17.66
C ILE A 66 7.00 -10.27 18.02
N GLN A 67 7.59 -9.42 18.88
CA GLN A 67 7.04 -8.10 19.20
C GLN A 67 6.88 -7.22 17.96
N LEU A 68 7.85 -7.24 17.05
CA LEU A 68 7.80 -6.47 15.80
C LEU A 68 6.72 -7.00 14.85
N ILE A 69 6.58 -8.32 14.72
CA ILE A 69 5.50 -8.93 13.93
C ILE A 69 4.13 -8.56 14.49
N ILE A 70 3.95 -8.67 15.82
CA ILE A 70 2.69 -8.28 16.48
C ILE A 70 2.39 -6.80 16.23
N PHE A 71 3.40 -5.93 16.34
CA PHE A 71 3.24 -4.51 16.04
C PHE A 71 2.79 -4.24 14.60
N LEU A 72 3.41 -4.91 13.62
CA LEU A 72 3.05 -4.78 12.21
C LEU A 72 1.62 -5.28 11.94
N VAL A 73 1.24 -6.42 12.53
CA VAL A 73 -0.10 -6.98 12.38
C VAL A 73 -1.15 -6.05 13.00
N MET A 74 -0.92 -5.55 14.21
CA MET A 74 -1.82 -4.60 14.87
C MET A 74 -1.93 -3.29 14.07
N GLY A 75 -0.80 -2.79 13.57
CA GLY A 75 -0.75 -1.61 12.70
C GLY A 75 -1.57 -1.81 11.43
N ALA A 76 -1.42 -2.96 10.75
CA ALA A 76 -2.18 -3.29 9.55
C ALA A 76 -3.69 -3.39 9.83
N VAL A 77 -4.08 -4.07 10.92
CA VAL A 77 -5.48 -4.22 11.34
C VAL A 77 -6.13 -2.87 11.62
N ILE A 78 -5.39 -1.86 12.07
CA ILE A 78 -5.91 -0.50 12.26
C ILE A 78 -5.89 0.30 10.95
N TYR A 79 -4.79 0.23 10.21
CA TYR A 79 -4.54 1.04 9.01
C TYR A 79 -5.53 0.77 7.88
N PHE A 80 -5.77 -0.51 7.54
CA PHE A 80 -6.64 -0.85 6.41
C PHE A 80 -8.11 -0.43 6.63
N PRO A 81 -8.74 -0.70 7.79
CA PRO A 81 -10.07 -0.19 8.08
C PRO A 81 -10.12 1.32 8.19
N ALA A 82 -9.15 1.97 8.83
CA ALA A 82 -9.13 3.43 8.95
C ALA A 82 -9.07 4.10 7.58
N THR A 83 -8.22 3.59 6.69
CA THR A 83 -8.14 4.06 5.30
C THR A 83 -9.48 3.86 4.59
N ASN A 84 -10.12 2.70 4.75
CA ASN A 84 -11.41 2.44 4.11
C ASN A 84 -12.52 3.36 4.61
N ILE A 85 -12.60 3.60 5.94
CA ILE A 85 -13.58 4.50 6.56
C ILE A 85 -13.33 5.94 6.11
N PHE A 86 -12.07 6.38 6.08
CA PHE A 86 -11.70 7.73 5.66
C PHE A 86 -12.17 8.02 4.23
N TYR A 87 -11.92 7.10 3.29
CA TYR A 87 -12.39 7.25 1.92
C TYR A 87 -13.92 7.19 1.80
N HIS A 88 -14.57 6.33 2.60
CA HIS A 88 -16.03 6.27 2.61
C HIS A 88 -16.65 7.60 3.08
N GLN A 89 -16.06 8.25 4.09
CA GLN A 89 -16.53 9.55 4.56
C GLN A 89 -16.24 10.69 3.57
N LEU A 90 -15.08 10.67 2.91
CA LEU A 90 -14.74 11.66 1.88
C LEU A 90 -15.72 11.59 0.69
N SER A 91 -15.98 10.39 0.17
CA SER A 91 -16.93 10.19 -0.92
C SER A 91 -18.34 10.68 -0.55
N LYS A 92 -18.76 10.48 0.70
CA LYS A 92 -20.06 10.95 1.19
C LYS A 92 -20.15 12.49 1.33
N ARG A 93 -19.01 13.17 1.55
CA ARG A 93 -18.98 14.64 1.61
C ARG A 93 -19.05 15.29 0.24
N GLU A 94 -18.44 14.68 -0.77
CA GLU A 94 -18.51 15.18 -2.16
C GLU A 94 -19.95 15.12 -2.68
N GLU A 95 -20.66 14.00 -2.43
CA GLU A 95 -22.08 13.84 -2.82
C GLU A 95 -22.99 14.92 -2.20
N ASN A 96 -22.82 15.21 -0.90
CA ASN A 96 -23.61 16.25 -0.23
C ASN A 96 -23.32 17.67 -0.76
N SER A 97 -22.08 17.95 -1.16
CA SER A 97 -21.72 19.27 -1.71
C SER A 97 -22.31 19.53 -3.10
N GLU A 98 -22.49 18.47 -3.91
CA GLU A 98 -23.10 18.57 -5.23
C GLU A 98 -24.61 18.83 -5.12
N ILE A 99 -25.28 18.17 -4.18
CA ILE A 99 -26.72 18.34 -3.91
C ILE A 99 -27.04 19.78 -3.45
N ASP A 100 -26.22 20.34 -2.57
CA ASP A 100 -26.39 21.72 -2.09
C ASP A 100 -26.18 22.76 -3.21
N SER A 101 -25.30 22.48 -4.17
CA SER A 101 -25.07 23.36 -5.32
C SER A 101 -26.13 23.23 -6.43
N ALA A 102 -26.79 22.08 -6.53
CA ALA A 102 -27.88 21.85 -7.50
C ALA A 102 -29.25 22.30 -7.01
N SER A 103 -29.38 22.63 -5.72
CA SER A 103 -30.62 23.08 -5.08
C SER A 103 -30.67 24.59 -4.78
N ALA A 104 -29.59 25.32 -5.12
CA ALA A 104 -29.49 26.78 -5.10
C ALA A 104 -29.77 27.39 -6.48
#